data_AF-A0A970UQK8-F1
#
_entry.id   AF-A0A970UQK8-F1
#
_cell.length_a   1.000
_cell.length_b   1.000
_cell.length_c   1.000
_cell.angle_alpha   90.00
_cell.angle_beta   90.00
_cell.angle_gamma   90.00
#
_symmetry.space_group_name_H-M   'P 1'
#
loop_
_entity.id
_entity.type
_entity.pdbx_description
1 polymer ?
#
loop_
_entity_poly.entity_id
_entity_poly.type
_entity_poly.pdbx_seq_one_letter_code
_entity_poly.pdbx_strand_id
1 'polypeptide(L)' 'RIWGITSFDPQSAINEAIRHTEQFFKCLGIKTLLSDYQIGPEVITQVVENLRSRGVTRLGNAQDLTIEDVPGILESRL' A
#
# COMPACT_ATOMS: atom_id res chain seq x y z
N ARG A 1 -7.98 20.42 0.80
CA ARG A 1 -7.77 19.82 -0.55
C ARG A 1 -6.29 19.85 -0.85
N ILE A 2 -5.69 18.73 -1.24
CA ILE A 2 -4.26 18.64 -1.59
C ILE A 2 -4.09 18.56 -3.11
N TRP A 3 -4.75 17.60 -3.75
CA TRP A 3 -4.65 17.36 -5.20
C TRP A 3 -5.63 18.15 -6.07
N GLY A 4 -6.45 19.02 -5.49
CA GLY A 4 -7.42 19.83 -6.27
C GLY A 4 -8.54 19.04 -6.97
N ILE A 5 -8.74 17.75 -6.65
CA ILE A 5 -9.72 16.87 -7.30
C ILE A 5 -11.16 17.39 -7.14
N THR A 6 -11.89 17.47 -8.25
CA THR A 6 -13.28 17.96 -8.35
C THR A 6 -14.30 16.92 -8.77
N SER A 7 -13.91 15.64 -8.91
CA SER A 7 -14.85 14.56 -9.25
C SER A 7 -16.01 14.49 -8.26
N PHE A 8 -17.23 14.33 -8.80
CA PHE A 8 -18.44 14.11 -8.02
C PHE A 8 -18.66 12.62 -7.69
N ASP A 9 -17.97 11.71 -8.39
CA ASP A 9 -17.96 10.28 -8.08
C ASP A 9 -16.88 9.97 -7.02
N PRO A 10 -17.25 9.41 -5.86
CA PRO A 10 -16.30 9.12 -4.78
C PRO A 10 -15.21 8.13 -5.17
N GLN A 11 -15.53 7.08 -5.93
CA GLN A 11 -14.56 6.05 -6.32
C GLN A 11 -13.51 6.62 -7.26
N SER A 12 -13.94 7.40 -8.25
CA SER A 12 -13.04 8.12 -9.16
C SER A 12 -12.16 9.12 -8.40
N ALA A 13 -12.72 9.84 -7.42
CA ALA A 13 -11.95 10.77 -6.60
C ALA A 13 -10.86 10.07 -5.76
N ILE A 14 -11.17 8.90 -5.19
CA ILE A 14 -10.20 8.07 -4.44
C ILE A 14 -9.08 7.60 -5.35
N ASN A 15 -9.41 7.00 -6.50
CA ASN A 15 -8.43 6.49 -7.46
C ASN A 15 -7.51 7.61 -7.98
N GLU A 16 -8.08 8.78 -8.25
CA GLU A 16 -7.30 9.94 -8.69
C GLU A 16 -6.34 10.42 -7.58
N ALA A 17 -6.78 10.46 -6.32
CA ALA A 17 -5.93 10.83 -5.20
C ALA A 17 -4.78 9.85 -4.98
N ILE A 18 -5.04 8.54 -5.10
CA ILE A 18 -4.01 7.50 -5.03
C ILE A 18 -2.99 7.71 -6.15
N ARG A 19 -3.45 7.89 -7.40
CA ARG A 19 -2.58 8.08 -8.57
C ARG A 19 -1.69 9.32 -8.44
N HIS A 20 -2.24 10.47 -8.03
CA HIS A 20 -1.42 11.69 -7.86
C HIS A 20 -0.38 11.52 -6.75
N THR A 21 -0.73 10.81 -5.68
CA THR A 21 0.20 10.53 -4.58
C THR A 21 1.34 9.60 -5.03
N GLU A 22 1.05 8.55 -5.79
CA GLU A 22 2.08 7.69 -6.38
C GLU A 22 3.00 8.46 -7.33
N GLN A 23 2.43 9.30 -8.20
CA GLN A 23 3.20 10.12 -9.13
C GLN A 23 4.12 11.09 -8.41
N PHE A 24 3.65 11.70 -7.32
CA PHE A 24 4.46 12.59 -6.49
C PHE A 24 5.72 11.90 -5.97
N PHE A 25 5.60 10.69 -5.40
CA PHE A 25 6.76 9.94 -4.94
C PHE A 25 7.71 9.57 -6.09
N LYS A 26 7.16 9.15 -7.24
CA LYS A 26 7.97 8.86 -8.44
C LYS A 26 8.72 10.09 -8.95
N CYS A 27 8.13 11.28 -8.91
CA CYS A 27 8.81 12.54 -9.26
C CYS A 27 9.97 12.87 -8.32
N LEU A 28 9.94 12.41 -7.07
CA LEU A 28 11.05 12.52 -6.12
C LEU A 28 12.10 11.40 -6.29
N GLY A 29 11.95 10.52 -7.28
CA GLY A 29 12.83 9.37 -7.50
C GLY A 29 12.56 8.19 -6.57
N ILE A 30 11.45 8.21 -5.82
CA ILE A 30 11.05 7.12 -4.92
C ILE A 30 10.12 6.18 -5.69
N LYS A 31 10.54 4.93 -5.88
CA LYS A 31 9.72 3.89 -6.52
C LYS A 31 8.61 3.44 -5.58
N THR A 32 7.47 3.08 -6.14
CA THR A 32 6.23 2.80 -5.38
C THR A 32 5.73 1.36 -5.52
N LEU A 33 6.42 0.53 -6.31
CA LEU A 33 6.15 -0.90 -6.45
C LEU A 33 7.33 -1.70 -5.91
N LEU A 34 7.06 -2.89 -5.37
CA LEU A 34 8.10 -3.80 -4.90
C LEU A 34 8.94 -4.32 -6.07
N SER A 35 8.32 -4.63 -7.21
CA SER A 35 9.01 -5.05 -8.44
C SER A 35 9.98 -4.01 -8.98
N ASP A 36 9.72 -2.72 -8.79
CA ASP A 36 10.67 -1.66 -9.18
C ASP A 36 12.01 -1.80 -8.42
N TYR A 37 12.01 -2.42 -7.25
CA TYR A 37 13.21 -2.76 -6.46
C TYR A 37 13.70 -4.20 -6.66
N GLN A 38 13.16 -4.93 -7.65
CA GLN A 38 13.46 -6.34 -7.91
C GLN A 38 13.07 -7.26 -6.73
N ILE A 39 12.03 -6.87 -5.99
CA ILE A 39 11.48 -7.66 -4.89
C ILE A 39 10.26 -8.42 -5.42
N GLY A 40 10.29 -9.75 -5.35
CA GLY A 40 9.22 -10.61 -5.82
C GLY A 40 8.24 -11.07 -4.73
N PRO A 41 7.23 -11.87 -5.10
CA PRO A 41 6.20 -12.36 -4.19
C PRO A 41 6.73 -13.19 -3.02
N GLU A 42 7.92 -13.78 -3.14
CA GLU A 42 8.58 -14.56 -2.10
C GLU A 42 8.78 -13.77 -0.79
N VAL A 43 8.88 -12.43 -0.87
CA VAL A 43 9.05 -11.59 0.31
C VAL A 43 7.78 -11.54 1.17
N ILE A 44 6.60 -11.76 0.58
CA ILE A 44 5.32 -11.58 1.26
C ILE A 44 5.22 -12.54 2.44
N THR A 45 5.56 -13.82 2.22
CA THR A 45 5.59 -14.82 3.27
C THR A 45 6.55 -14.42 4.39
N GLN A 46 7.74 -13.90 4.04
CA GLN A 46 8.72 -13.46 5.03
C GLN A 46 8.21 -12.29 5.88
N VAL A 47 7.55 -11.30 5.26
CA VAL A 47 6.97 -10.15 5.98
C VAL A 47 5.88 -10.59 6.94
N VAL A 48 4.99 -11.48 6.51
CA VAL A 48 3.90 -12.00 7.36
C VAL A 48 4.44 -12.76 8.57
N GLU A 49 5.43 -13.64 8.37
CA GLU A 49 6.07 -14.37 9.47
C GLU A 49 6.83 -13.44 10.44
N ASN A 50 7.49 -12.41 9.91
CA ASN A 50 8.16 -11.40 10.72
C ASN A 50 7.16 -10.60 11.58
N LEU A 51 5.97 -10.31 11.07
CA LEU A 51 4.91 -9.65 11.85
C LEU A 51 4.35 -10.59 12.93
N ARG A 52 4.10 -11.86 12.60
CA ARG A 52 3.63 -12.88 13.55
C ARG A 52 4.62 -13.10 14.70
N SER A 53 5.91 -13.25 14.38
CA SER A 53 6.95 -13.47 15.40
C SER A 53 7.10 -12.30 16.39
N ARG A 54 6.71 -11.09 15.99
CA ARG A 54 6.66 -9.90 16.86
C ARG A 54 5.36 -9.78 17.66
N GLY A 55 4.44 -10.75 17.53
CA GLY A 55 3.13 -10.73 18.19
C GLY A 55 2.16 -9.70 17.60
N VAL A 56 2.41 -9.19 16.39
CA VAL A 56 1.47 -8.29 15.71
C VAL A 56 0.25 -9.11 15.28
N THR A 57 -0.94 -8.70 15.72
CA THR A 57 -2.22 -9.35 15.36
C THR A 57 -3.14 -8.42 14.59
N ARG A 58 -3.01 -7.10 14.80
CA ARG A 58 -3.79 -6.04 14.15
C ARG A 58 -2.89 -4.86 13.77
N LEU A 59 -3.25 -4.20 12.68
CA LEU A 59 -2.54 -3.07 12.06
C LEU A 59 -3.52 -1.93 11.77
N GLY A 60 -2.98 -0.74 11.48
CA GLY A 60 -3.76 0.46 11.20
C GLY A 60 -4.21 1.22 12.45
N ASN A 61 -4.56 2.49 12.27
CA ASN A 61 -4.96 3.38 13.37
C ASN A 61 -6.24 2.90 14.08
N ALA A 62 -7.17 2.31 13.34
CA ALA A 62 -8.42 1.76 13.86
C ALA A 62 -8.33 0.28 14.26
N GLN A 63 -7.16 -0.36 14.09
CA GLN A 63 -6.96 -1.80 14.31
C GLN A 63 -7.90 -2.70 13.48
N ASP A 64 -8.32 -2.20 12.32
CA ASP A 64 -9.27 -2.82 11.40
C ASP A 64 -8.60 -3.78 10.42
N LEU A 65 -7.28 -3.73 10.27
CA LEU A 65 -6.52 -4.68 9.45
C LEU A 65 -5.97 -5.81 10.32
N THR A 66 -6.22 -7.05 9.92
CA THR A 66 -5.61 -8.23 10.54
C THR A 66 -4.35 -8.66 9.77
N ILE A 67 -3.58 -9.59 10.33
CA ILE A 67 -2.39 -10.13 9.66
C ILE A 67 -2.74 -10.81 8.34
N GLU A 68 -3.94 -11.35 8.23
CA GLU A 68 -4.47 -12.04 7.06
C GLU A 68 -4.73 -11.08 5.89
N ASP A 69 -4.89 -9.78 6.14
CA ASP A 69 -5.05 -8.76 5.11
C ASP A 69 -3.71 -8.34 4.47
N VAL A 70 -2.59 -8.54 5.19
CA VAL A 70 -1.25 -8.09 4.76
C VAL A 70 -0.83 -8.67 3.40
N PRO A 71 -0.99 -9.98 3.12
CA PRO A 71 -0.70 -10.53 1.80
C PRO A 71 -1.39 -9.77 0.67
N GLY A 72 -2.70 -9.54 0.76
CA GLY A 72 -3.45 -8.85 -0.30
C GLY A 72 -2.98 -7.41 -0.55
N ILE A 73 -2.57 -6.70 0.51
CA ILE A 73 -1.99 -5.35 0.39
C ILE A 73 -0.65 -5.42 -0.34
N LEU A 74 0.24 -6.34 0.04
CA LEU A 74 1.57 -6.47 -0.58
C LEU A 74 1.47 -6.97 -2.03
N GLU A 75 0.59 -7.93 -2.30
CA GLU A 75 0.31 -8.43 -3.65
C GLU A 75 -0.18 -7.33 -4.58
N SER A 76 -1.03 -6.42 -4.09
CA SER A 76 -1.50 -5.26 -4.87
C SER A 76 -0.39 -4.29 -5.29
N ARG A 77 0.80 -4.41 -4.70
CA ARG A 77 1.97 -3.53 -4.89
C ARG A 77 3.23 -4.27 -5.33
N LEU A 78 3.10 -5.53 -5.75
CA LEU A 78 4.16 -6.23 -6.47
C LEU A 78 4.44 -5.54 -7.79
#